data_AF-A0A969K7M4-F1
#
_entry.id   AF-A0A969K7M4-F1
#
_cell.length_a   1.000
_cell.length_b   1.000
_cell.length_c   1.000
_cell.angle_alpha   90.00
_cell.angle_beta   90.00
_cell.angle_gamma   90.00
#
_symmetry.space_group_name_H-M   'P 1'
#
loop_
_entity.id
_entity.type
_entity.pdbx_description
1 polymer ?
#
loop_
_entity_poly.entity_id
_entity_poly.type
_entity_poly.pdbx_seq_one_letter_code
_entity_poly.pdbx_strand_id
1 'polypeptide(L)' 'MSAEPATTAQTTEPATAGDRHEPSFGWNLYSEQMNGRFAMIGFVSVLILEVLTGQGLLTWMGLR' A
#
# COMPACT_ATOMS: atom_id res chain seq x y z
N MET A 1 -14.08 45.42 -30.20
CA MET A 1 -13.53 44.13 -30.64
C MET A 1 -12.67 43.58 -29.50
N SER A 2 -13.30 43.01 -28.47
CA SER A 2 -12.60 42.33 -27.37
C SER A 2 -12.59 40.85 -27.74
N ALA A 3 -11.47 40.37 -28.27
CA ALA A 3 -11.33 38.96 -28.59
C ALA A 3 -10.95 38.24 -27.29
N GLU A 4 -11.91 37.52 -26.73
CA GLU A 4 -11.62 36.33 -25.96
C GLU A 4 -11.29 35.19 -26.94
N PRO A 5 -10.24 34.40 -26.69
CA PRO A 5 -10.28 33.02 -27.15
C PRO A 5 -9.85 32.03 -26.05
N ALA A 6 -10.76 31.09 -25.80
CA ALA A 6 -10.57 29.65 -25.69
C ALA A 6 -9.66 29.07 -24.59
N THR A 7 -10.34 28.40 -23.64
CA THR A 7 -10.00 27.08 -23.07
C THR A 7 -9.04 26.23 -23.91
N THR A 8 -7.86 25.90 -23.37
CA THR A 8 -7.27 24.54 -23.22
C THR A 8 -5.76 24.68 -22.98
N ALA A 9 -5.31 24.45 -21.75
CA ALA A 9 -4.01 23.85 -21.48
C ALA A 9 -3.99 23.39 -20.02
N GLN A 10 -3.98 22.07 -19.86
CA GLN A 10 -3.61 21.40 -18.62
C GLN A 10 -2.26 21.97 -18.15
N THR A 11 -2.20 22.68 -17.02
CA THR A 11 -0.93 22.83 -16.32
C THR A 11 -0.69 21.51 -15.59
N THR A 12 -0.27 20.51 -16.38
CA THR A 12 0.64 19.48 -15.90
C THR A 12 1.92 20.21 -15.53
N GLU A 13 2.06 20.57 -14.26
CA GLU A 13 3.32 21.04 -13.72
C GLU A 13 4.25 19.82 -13.58
N PRO A 14 5.41 19.80 -14.26
CA PRO A 14 6.29 18.66 -14.25
C PRO A 14 7.22 18.70 -13.03
N ALA A 15 7.31 17.56 -12.33
CA ALA A 15 8.45 17.09 -11.56
C ALA A 15 9.21 18.10 -10.67
N THR A 16 8.85 18.14 -9.39
CA THR A 16 9.89 18.09 -8.34
C THR A 16 10.14 16.62 -8.04
N ALA A 17 10.96 16.00 -8.88
CA ALA A 17 11.71 14.82 -8.50
C ALA A 17 12.69 15.25 -7.40
N GLY A 18 12.49 14.74 -6.20
CA GLY A 18 13.46 14.85 -5.11
C GLY A 18 12.97 15.67 -3.91
N ASP A 19 11.84 15.29 -3.32
CA ASP A 19 11.90 15.23 -1.87
C ASP A 19 12.48 13.86 -1.55
N ARG A 20 13.67 13.85 -0.99
CA ARG A 20 14.32 12.62 -0.56
C ARG A 20 13.35 11.99 0.42
N HIS A 21 12.67 10.92 -0.01
CA HIS A 21 12.21 9.89 0.90
C HIS A 21 13.47 9.32 1.54
N GLU A 22 14.04 10.06 2.49
CA GLU A 22 14.99 9.52 3.43
C GLU A 22 14.20 8.39 4.08
N PRO A 23 14.58 7.12 3.83
CA PRO A 23 13.90 6.00 4.46
C PRO A 23 14.21 6.13 5.95
N SER A 24 13.38 6.89 6.65
CA SER A 24 13.46 7.05 8.09
C SER A 24 13.08 5.69 8.67
N PHE A 25 14.09 4.88 8.92
CA PHE A 25 13.96 3.63 9.65
C PHE A 25 13.58 3.98 11.09
N GLY A 26 12.33 3.69 11.45
CA GLY A 26 11.75 4.00 12.76
C GLY A 26 10.23 3.86 12.79
N TRP A 27 9.65 4.27 13.92
CA TRP A 27 8.20 4.38 14.14
C TRP A 27 7.66 5.58 13.34
N ASN A 28 7.46 5.36 12.06
CA ASN A 28 7.01 6.36 11.09
C ASN A 28 5.68 5.88 10.50
N LEU A 29 4.77 6.82 10.22
CA LEU A 29 3.43 6.56 9.66
C LEU A 29 3.47 5.73 8.36
N TYR A 30 4.52 5.86 7.55
CA TYR A 30 4.74 5.01 6.38
C TYR A 30 4.98 3.55 6.78
N SER A 31 5.82 3.29 7.80
CA SER A 31 6.07 1.95 8.33
C SER A 31 4.80 1.32 8.90
N GLU A 32 3.97 2.09 9.61
CA GLU A 32 2.69 1.63 10.16
C GLU A 32 1.71 1.22 9.04
N GLN A 33 1.58 2.05 8.01
CA GLN A 33 0.72 1.76 6.86
C GLN A 33 1.20 0.53 6.09
N MET A 34 2.51 0.40 5.85
CA MET A 34 3.06 -0.76 5.15
C MET A 34 2.88 -2.04 5.98
N ASN A 35 3.21 -2.01 7.28
CA ASN A 35 3.01 -3.15 8.17
C ASN A 35 1.53 -3.56 8.24
N GLY A 36 0.61 -2.60 8.30
CA GLY A 36 -0.83 -2.88 8.27
C GLY A 36 -1.28 -3.60 7.01
N ARG A 37 -0.77 -3.19 5.83
CA ARG A 37 -1.07 -3.86 4.55
C ARG A 37 -0.50 -5.28 4.51
N PHE A 38 0.74 -5.46 4.96
CA PHE A 38 1.33 -6.79 5.06
C PHE A 38 0.55 -7.70 6.02
N ALA A 39 0.04 -7.16 7.13
CA ALA A 39 -0.81 -7.92 8.05
C ALA A 39 -2.13 -8.35 7.41
N MET A 40 -2.81 -7.46 6.66
CA MET A 40 -4.04 -7.81 5.92
C MET A 40 -3.77 -8.92 4.89
N ILE A 41 -2.68 -8.80 4.12
CA ILE A 41 -2.29 -9.80 3.12
C ILE A 41 -1.94 -11.13 3.80
N GLY A 42 -1.18 -11.09 4.90
CA GLY A 42 -0.82 -12.28 5.68
C GLY A 42 -2.05 -13.01 6.21
N PHE A 43 -3.01 -12.27 6.79
CA PHE A 43 -4.25 -12.84 7.30
C PHE A 43 -5.09 -13.51 6.19
N VAL A 44 -5.24 -12.85 5.03
CA VAL A 44 -5.98 -13.42 3.89
C VAL A 44 -5.26 -14.64 3.32
N SER A 45 -3.93 -14.59 3.22
CA SER A 45 -3.12 -15.72 2.75
C SER A 45 -3.30 -16.94 3.63
N VAL A 46 -3.32 -16.73 4.95
CA VAL A 46 -3.57 -17.79 5.94
C VAL A 46 -4.96 -18.41 5.77
N LEU A 47 -6.01 -17.58 5.64
CA LEU A 47 -7.36 -18.07 5.39
C LEU A 47 -7.44 -18.92 4.12
N ILE A 48 -6.78 -18.47 3.04
CA ILE A 48 -6.72 -19.22 1.77
C ILE A 48 -6.02 -20.57 1.97
N LEU A 49 -4.89 -20.58 2.67
CA LEU A 49 -4.14 -21.80 2.95
C LEU A 49 -4.93 -22.77 3.83
N GLU A 50 -5.67 -22.27 4.82
CA GLU A 50 -6.56 -23.07 5.67
C GLU A 50 -7.67 -23.73 4.85
N VAL A 51 -8.28 -23.00 3.92
CA VAL A 51 -9.32 -23.54 3.02
C VAL A 51 -8.74 -24.59 2.06
N LEU A 52 -7.56 -24.34 1.49
CA LEU A 52 -6.90 -25.28 0.56
C LEU A 52 -6.42 -26.56 1.25
N THR A 53 -5.86 -26.43 2.45
CA THR A 53 -5.22 -27.54 3.18
C THR A 53 -6.21 -28.26 4.09
N GLY A 54 -7.32 -27.62 4.47
CA GLY A 54 -8.28 -28.14 5.44
C GLY A 54 -7.72 -28.27 6.86
N GLN A 55 -6.54 -27.71 7.12
CA GLN A 55 -5.86 -27.72 8.40
C GLN A 55 -5.49 -26.28 8.76
N GLY A 56 -5.98 -25.79 9.90
CA GLY A 56 -5.68 -24.43 10.35
C GLY A 56 -4.21 -24.27 10.72
N LEU A 57 -3.71 -23.03 10.68
CA LEU A 57 -2.34 -22.73 11.11
C LEU A 57 -2.04 -23.19 12.54
N LEU A 58 -3.04 -23.19 13.42
CA LEU A 58 -2.91 -23.68 14.79
C LEU A 58 -2.53 -25.16 14.85
N THR A 59 -3.10 -25.96 13.94
CA THR A 59 -2.77 -27.39 13.81
C THR A 59 -1.32 -27.59 13.38
N TRP A 60 -0.79 -26.73 12.51
CA TRP A 60 0.63 -26.74 12.11
C TRP A 60 1.56 -26.32 13.25
N MET A 61 1.12 -25.42 14.14
CA MET A 61 1.84 -25.07 15.36
C MET A 61 1.69 -26.11 16.49
N GLY A 62 1.03 -27.24 16.23
CA GLY A 62 0.86 -28.34 17.20
C GLY A 62 -0.24 -28.12 18.24
N LEU A 63 -1.00 -27.02 18.14
CA LEU A 63 -2.20 -26.79 18.93
C LEU A 63 -3.39 -27.37 18.15
N ARG A 64 -3.85 -28.55 18.56
CA ARG A 64 -5.08 -29.19 18.08
C ARG A 64 -6.01 -29.46 19.25
#